data_AF-X0VAH0-F1
#
_entry.id   AF-X0VAH0-F1
#
_cell.length_a   1.000
_cell.length_b   1.000
_cell.length_c   1.000
_cell.angle_alpha   90.00
_cell.angle_beta   90.00
_cell.angle_gamma   90.00
#
_symmetry.space_group_name_H-M   'P 1'
#
loop_
_entity.id
_entity.type
_entity.pdbx_description
1 polymer ?
#
loop_
_entity_poly.entity_id
_entity_poly.type
_entity_poly.pdbx_seq_one_letter_code
_entity_poly.pdbx_strand_id
1 'polypeptide(L)' 'MNDDSLVFSPDDFSGFARLFPLPNLVMFPHVMQAMHIFEPRYRSLFEEAISDDKLIALGVLSQG' A
#
# COMPACT_ATOMS: atom_id res chain seq x y z
N MET A 1 -10.38 -13.67 -10.68
CA MET A 1 -9.15 -13.46 -9.88
C MET A 1 -9.48 -13.97 -8.49
N ASN A 2 -8.68 -14.88 -7.93
CA ASN A 2 -8.95 -15.42 -6.59
C ASN A 2 -8.66 -14.32 -5.55
N ASP A 3 -9.70 -13.88 -4.86
CA ASP A 3 -9.67 -12.80 -3.85
C ASP A 3 -8.82 -13.17 -2.62
N ASP A 4 -8.58 -14.47 -2.41
CA ASP A 4 -7.74 -15.00 -1.31
C ASP A 4 -6.29 -14.49 -1.34
N SER A 5 -5.78 -14.03 -2.50
CA SER A 5 -4.38 -13.60 -2.63
C SER A 5 -4.06 -12.21 -2.05
N LEU A 6 -5.08 -11.48 -1.58
CA LEU A 6 -4.96 -10.14 -0.97
C LEU A 6 -5.30 -10.15 0.53
N VAL A 7 -5.60 -11.31 1.11
CA VAL A 7 -5.88 -11.42 2.53
C VAL A 7 -4.59 -11.15 3.32
N PHE A 8 -4.62 -10.12 4.16
CA PHE A 8 -3.51 -9.79 5.04
C PHE A 8 -3.43 -10.78 6.22
N SER A 9 -2.23 -11.29 6.48
CA SER A 9 -1.89 -12.11 7.63
C SER A 9 -0.79 -11.42 8.44
N PRO A 10 -1.02 -11.13 9.74
CA PRO A 10 0.00 -10.50 10.59
C PRO A 10 1.28 -11.33 10.75
N ASP A 11 1.18 -12.67 10.67
CA ASP A 11 2.32 -13.57 10.85
C ASP A 11 3.33 -13.49 9.68
N ASP A 12 2.88 -13.03 8.51
CA ASP A 12 3.69 -12.88 7.31
C ASP A 12 4.34 -11.48 7.20
N PHE A 13 4.04 -10.58 8.15
CA PHE A 13 4.52 -9.20 8.09
C PHE A 13 5.95 -9.06 8.61
N SER A 14 6.85 -8.60 7.74
CA SER A 14 8.28 -8.41 8.05
C SER A 14 8.58 -7.24 9.01
N GLY A 15 7.60 -6.39 9.30
CA GLY A 15 7.79 -5.13 10.02
C GLY A 15 8.10 -3.93 9.12
N PHE A 16 8.27 -4.14 7.80
CA PHE A 16 8.58 -3.10 6.83
C PHE A 16 7.53 -3.04 5.72
N ALA A 17 7.21 -1.83 5.25
CA ALA A 17 6.34 -1.59 4.11
C ALA A 17 6.77 -0.33 3.36
N ARG A 18 6.50 -0.27 2.05
CA ARG A 18 6.83 0.92 1.24
C ARG A 18 5.85 2.04 1.59
N LEU A 19 6.38 3.21 1.92
CA LEU A 19 5.56 4.37 2.26
C LEU A 19 5.13 5.13 0.99
N PHE A 20 3.82 5.13 0.71
CA PHE A 20 3.25 5.96 -0.34
C PHE A 20 2.67 7.25 0.27
N PRO A 21 3.23 8.43 -0.07
CA PRO A 21 2.82 9.67 0.56
C PRO A 21 1.51 10.17 -0.07
N LEU A 22 0.43 10.07 0.69
CA LEU A 22 -0.88 10.56 0.26
C LEU A 22 -1.60 11.26 1.42
N PRO A 23 -1.37 12.58 1.59
CA PRO A 23 -1.66 13.27 2.84
C PRO A 23 -3.14 13.33 3.23
N ASN A 24 -4.05 13.10 2.28
CA ASN A 24 -5.49 13.27 2.46
C ASN A 24 -6.29 11.97 2.23
N LEU A 25 -5.65 10.80 2.35
CA LEU A 25 -6.34 9.52 2.20
C LEU A 25 -6.22 8.67 3.46
N VAL A 26 -7.36 8.21 3.94
CA VAL A 26 -7.47 7.16 4.96
C VAL A 26 -8.27 6.02 4.35
N MET A 27 -7.73 4.81 4.40
CA MET A 27 -8.44 3.59 4.03
C MET A 27 -8.72 2.77 5.30
N PHE A 28 -9.95 2.26 5.43
CA PHE A 28 -10.27 1.25 6.42
C PHE A 28 -9.96 -0.15 5.88
N PRO A 29 -9.77 -1.16 6.74
CA PRO A 29 -9.59 -2.55 6.30
C PRO A 29 -10.68 -2.97 5.31
N HIS A 30 -10.28 -3.71 4.27
CA HIS A 30 -11.14 -4.21 3.19
C HIS A 30 -11.76 -3.14 2.26
N VAL A 31 -11.42 -1.86 2.42
CA VAL A 31 -11.82 -0.81 1.46
C VAL A 31 -10.96 -0.92 0.20
N MET A 32 -11.62 -0.95 -0.96
CA MET A 32 -10.97 -0.97 -2.27
C MET A 32 -11.20 0.37 -3.00
N GLN A 33 -10.12 1.04 -3.38
CA GLN A 33 -10.16 2.29 -4.13
C GLN A 33 -9.21 2.23 -5.33
N ALA A 34 -9.71 2.61 -6.50
CA ALA A 34 -8.87 2.76 -7.68
C ALA A 34 -7.98 4.01 -7.54
N MET A 35 -6.68 3.84 -7.72
CA MET A 35 -5.68 4.90 -7.60
C MET A 35 -4.96 5.08 -8.92
N HIS A 36 -4.79 6.34 -9.36
CA HIS A 36 -4.00 6.65 -10.54
C HIS A 36 -2.58 7.06 -10.15
N ILE A 37 -1.64 6.12 -10.30
CA ILE A 37 -0.21 6.33 -10.00
C ILE A 37 0.53 6.64 -11.30
N PHE A 38 0.93 7.89 -11.48
CA PHE A 38 1.55 8.33 -12.75
C PHE A 38 3.03 8.74 -12.60
N GLU A 39 3.45 9.24 -11.44
CA GLU A 39 4.84 9.64 -11.25
C GLU A 39 5.77 8.41 -11.32
N PRO A 40 6.84 8.43 -12.16
CA PRO A 40 7.70 7.28 -12.37
C PRO A 40 8.26 6.66 -11.08
N ARG A 41 8.71 7.49 -10.14
CA ARG A 41 9.25 7.02 -8.84
C ARG A 41 8.24 6.20 -8.03
N TYR A 42 6.95 6.54 -8.09
CA TYR A 42 5.91 5.81 -7.39
C TYR A 42 5.49 4.57 -8.15
N ARG A 43 5.50 4.61 -9.49
CA ARG A 43 5.29 3.40 -10.29
C ARG A 43 6.32 2.32 -9.94
N SER A 44 7.61 2.68 -9.85
CA SER A 44 8.66 1.77 -9.44
C SER A 44 8.45 1.23 -8.01
N LEU A 45 8.00 2.07 -7.07
CA LEU A 45 7.66 1.65 -5.70
C LEU A 45 6.53 0.61 -5.69
N PHE A 46 5.48 0.81 -6.47
CA PHE A 46 4.38 -0.15 -6.57
C PHE A 46 4.78 -1.43 -7.31
N GLU A 47 5.61 -1.34 -8.35
CA GLU A 47 6.17 -2.50 -9.05
C GLU A 47 6.99 -3.38 -8.10
N GLU A 48 7.82 -2.76 -7.24
CA GLU A 48 8.58 -3.46 -6.20
C GLU A 48 7.65 -4.17 -5.22
N ALA A 49 6.63 -3.47 -4.69
CA ALA A 49 5.67 -4.06 -3.77
C ALA A 49 4.90 -5.23 -4.40
N ILE A 50 4.44 -5.08 -5.65
CA ILE A 50 3.70 -6.12 -6.38
C ILE A 50 4.55 -7.38 -6.59
N SER A 51 5.86 -7.21 -6.78
CA SER A 51 6.80 -8.32 -6.96
C SER A 51 7.15 -9.07 -5.67
N ASP A 52 6.73 -8.53 -4.52
CA ASP A 52 7.11 -8.97 -3.19
C ASP A 52 5.85 -9.20 -2.31
N ASP A 53 5.70 -8.48 -1.19
CA ASP A 53 4.65 -8.67 -0.19
C ASP A 53 3.31 -7.98 -0.51
N LYS A 54 3.27 -7.15 -1.55
CA LYS A 54 2.13 -6.32 -1.96
C LYS A 54 1.64 -5.35 -0.87
N LEU A 55 2.50 -5.00 0.10
CA LEU A 55 2.15 -4.11 1.20
C LEU A 55 2.61 -2.68 0.93
N ILE A 56 1.70 -1.73 1.14
CA ILE A 56 1.93 -0.29 1.04
C ILE A 56 1.40 0.37 2.32
N ALA A 57 2.21 1.25 2.91
CA ALA A 57 1.78 2.11 3.99
C ALA A 57 1.28 3.45 3.43
N LEU A 58 0.10 3.87 3.85
CA LEU A 58 -0.43 5.21 3.58
C LEU A 58 -0.14 6.09 4.78
N GLY A 59 0.72 7.09 4.59
CA GLY A 59 1.09 8.03 5.65
C GLY A 59 0.10 9.19 5.75
N VAL A 60 -0.41 9.44 6.96
CA VAL A 60 -1.07 10.71 7.32
C VAL A 60 -0.08 11.50 8.16
N LEU A 61 0.10 12.79 7.83
CA LEU A 61 0.96 13.66 8.61
C LEU A 61 0.26 14.05 9.91
N SER A 62 0.97 13.95 11.04
CA SER A 62 0.49 14.50 12.30
C SER A 62 0.37 16.02 12.20
N GLN A 63 -0.55 16.60 12.98
CA GLN A 63 -0.50 18.05 13.21
C GLN A 63 0.84 18.39 13.87
N GLY A 64 1.48 19.46 13.38
CA GLY A 64 2.72 19.99 13.92
C GLY A 64 2.52 20.72 15.24
#